data_AF-A0A7C1B487-F1
#
_entry.id   AF-A0A7C1B487-F1
#
_cell.length_a   1.000
_cell.length_b   1.000
_cell.length_c   1.000
_cell.angle_alpha   90.00
_cell.angle_beta   90.00
_cell.angle_gamma   90.00
#
_symmetry.space_group_name_H-M   'P 1'
#
loop_
_entity.id
_entity.type
_entity.pdbx_description
1 polymer ?
#
loop_
_entity_poly.entity_id
_entity_poly.type
_entity_poly.pdbx_seq_one_letter_code
_entity_poly.pdbx_strand_id
1 'polypeptide(L)'
;MKDEKKPSETPETEKGEKPQGEKVREPVKVRELLLLTLANLEGKAWAYLGAITHVETGEMKKDLKEAKLAIDAYAALYELIKNEIGDEEKKHLELVLSNLRLNFVKEKE
;
A
#
# COMPACT_ATOMS: atom_id res chain seq x y z
N MET A 1 71.32 12.45 -27.73
CA MET A 1 70.10 12.13 -26.96
C MET A 1 69.61 13.46 -26.40
N LYS A 2 68.72 14.25 -27.03
CA LYS A 2 67.35 13.94 -27.51
C LYS A 2 66.60 13.09 -26.49
N ASP A 3 65.71 13.73 -25.75
CA ASP A 3 64.24 13.54 -25.74
C ASP A 3 63.67 14.54 -24.70
N GLU A 4 62.93 15.58 -25.12
CA GLU A 4 61.45 15.61 -25.20
C GLU A 4 60.77 15.46 -23.84
N LYS A 5 59.65 16.11 -23.45
CA LYS A 5 58.81 17.23 -23.89
C LYS A 5 57.82 17.43 -22.71
N LYS A 6 57.27 18.64 -22.59
CA LYS A 6 56.43 19.20 -21.51
C LYS A 6 55.00 18.55 -21.44
N PRO A 7 54.04 19.16 -20.72
CA PRO A 7 53.42 18.85 -19.42
C PRO A 7 51.97 18.29 -19.54
N SER A 8 51.28 17.99 -18.44
CA SER A 8 49.79 18.06 -18.29
C SER A 8 49.40 17.32 -16.99
N GLU A 9 48.42 17.66 -16.16
CA GLU A 9 47.47 18.75 -15.96
C GLU A 9 46.81 18.41 -14.60
N THR A 10 46.56 19.38 -13.74
CA THR A 10 45.37 19.34 -12.88
C THR A 10 44.51 20.49 -13.35
N PRO A 11 43.24 20.23 -13.70
CA PRO A 11 42.18 20.67 -12.79
C PRO A 11 40.94 19.74 -12.75
N GLU A 12 40.23 19.78 -11.62
CA GLU A 12 38.76 19.89 -11.46
C GLU A 12 37.84 18.98 -12.33
N THR A 13 36.76 18.35 -11.89
CA THR A 13 35.81 18.49 -10.78
C THR A 13 34.79 17.36 -10.94
N GLU A 14 33.86 17.24 -9.98
CA GLU A 14 32.58 16.50 -10.04
C GLU A 14 32.65 15.01 -9.70
N LYS A 15 31.91 14.47 -8.71
CA LYS A 15 30.61 14.88 -8.18
C LYS A 15 30.50 14.40 -6.74
N GLY A 16 30.08 15.31 -5.86
CA GLY A 16 29.64 14.95 -4.52
C GLY A 16 28.56 13.86 -4.61
N GLU A 17 28.81 12.76 -3.91
CA GLU A 17 27.80 11.74 -3.65
C GLU A 17 26.64 12.44 -2.96
N LYS A 18 25.50 12.51 -3.66
CA LYS A 18 24.22 12.87 -3.04
C LYS A 18 24.02 11.95 -1.83
N PRO A 19 23.51 12.42 -0.68
CA PRO A 19 23.23 11.54 0.45
C PRO A 19 22.19 10.53 -0.03
N GLN A 20 22.68 9.31 -0.26
CA GLN A 20 21.86 8.18 -0.67
C GLN A 20 20.90 7.93 0.49
N GLY A 21 19.60 8.07 0.19
CA GLY A 21 18.53 8.10 1.18
C GLY A 21 18.72 7.06 2.27
N GLU A 22 18.51 7.48 3.52
CA GLU A 22 18.66 6.63 4.70
C GLU A 22 18.04 5.26 4.44
N LYS A 23 18.90 4.24 4.34
CA LYS A 23 18.45 2.85 4.25
C LYS A 23 17.63 2.59 5.51
N VAL A 24 16.38 2.16 5.34
CA VAL A 24 15.52 1.75 6.46
C VAL A 24 16.30 0.73 7.27
N ARG A 25 16.54 1.05 8.56
CA ARG A 25 17.46 0.28 9.42
C ARG A 25 16.92 -1.09 9.78
N GLU A 26 15.60 -1.27 9.73
CA GLU A 26 14.91 -2.53 10.03
C GLU A 26 13.93 -2.92 8.92
N PRO A 27 13.75 -4.22 8.64
CA PRO A 27 12.72 -4.68 7.71
C PRO A 27 11.31 -4.30 8.17
N VAL A 28 10.42 -4.04 7.21
CA VAL A 28 9.00 -3.85 7.48
C VAL A 28 8.43 -5.13 8.11
N LYS A 29 7.74 -4.99 9.24
CA LYS A 29 7.11 -6.13 9.93
C LYS A 29 5.94 -6.65 9.09
N VAL A 30 5.74 -7.97 9.10
CA VAL A 30 4.63 -8.63 8.39
C VAL A 30 3.29 -8.02 8.78
N ARG A 31 3.07 -7.71 10.07
CA ARG A 31 1.87 -7.02 10.57
C ARG A 31 1.53 -5.76 9.77
N GLU A 32 2.52 -4.92 9.48
CA GLU A 32 2.32 -3.67 8.73
C GLU A 32 1.91 -3.94 7.28
N LEU A 33 2.46 -4.99 6.66
CA LEU A 33 2.06 -5.42 5.32
C LEU A 33 0.61 -5.92 5.30
N LEU A 34 0.18 -6.64 6.34
CA LEU A 34 -1.19 -7.13 6.45
C LEU A 34 -2.18 -5.97 6.68
N LEU A 35 -1.83 -4.98 7.51
CA LEU A 35 -2.64 -3.76 7.68
C LEU A 35 -2.77 -2.97 6.37
N LEU A 36 -1.67 -2.79 5.63
CA LEU A 36 -1.70 -2.17 4.30
C LEU A 36 -2.59 -2.97 3.33
N THR A 37 -2.54 -4.30 3.42
CA THR A 37 -3.38 -5.17 2.58
C THR A 37 -4.86 -5.01 2.93
N LEU A 38 -5.23 -4.92 4.21
CA LEU A 38 -6.60 -4.62 4.64
C LEU A 38 -7.10 -3.28 4.09
N ALA A 39 -6.28 -2.22 4.16
CA ALA A 39 -6.65 -0.91 3.61
C ALA A 39 -6.89 -0.97 2.09
N ASN A 40 -6.05 -1.72 1.35
CA ASN A 40 -6.26 -1.93 -0.09
C ASN A 40 -7.55 -2.70 -0.38
N LEU A 41 -7.85 -3.75 0.41
CA LEU A 41 -9.09 -4.53 0.26
C LEU A 41 -10.33 -3.69 0.58
N GLU A 42 -10.28 -2.85 1.61
CA GLU A 42 -11.34 -1.90 1.92
C GLU A 42 -11.60 -0.95 0.73
N GLY A 43 -10.55 -0.32 0.21
CA GLY A 43 -10.68 0.60 -0.93
C GLY A 43 -11.28 -0.09 -2.16
N LYS A 44 -10.85 -1.32 -2.47
CA LYS A 44 -11.44 -2.13 -3.54
C LYS A 44 -12.89 -2.50 -3.28
N ALA A 45 -13.23 -2.87 -2.05
CA ALA A 45 -14.61 -3.20 -1.69
C ALA A 45 -15.53 -1.99 -1.89
N TRP A 46 -15.15 -0.80 -1.42
CA TRP A 46 -15.94 0.42 -1.64
C TRP A 46 -16.07 0.80 -3.12
N ALA A 47 -14.99 0.68 -3.89
CA ALA A 47 -15.02 1.00 -5.31
C ALA A 47 -15.93 0.03 -6.09
N TYR A 48 -15.84 -1.27 -5.82
CA TYR A 48 -16.69 -2.28 -6.46
C TYR A 48 -18.13 -2.30 -5.95
N LEU A 49 -18.40 -1.78 -4.74
CA LEU A 49 -19.76 -1.45 -4.30
C LEU A 49 -20.35 -0.27 -5.09
N GLY A 50 -19.54 0.50 -5.81
CA GLY A 50 -19.96 1.70 -6.52
C GLY A 50 -20.13 2.91 -5.60
N ALA A 51 -19.49 2.91 -4.43
CA ALA A 51 -19.52 4.03 -3.50
C ALA A 51 -18.45 5.10 -3.81
N ILE A 52 -17.33 4.67 -4.41
CA ILE A 52 -16.20 5.52 -4.82
C ILE A 52 -15.65 5.07 -6.17
N THR A 53 -14.78 5.87 -6.78
CA THR A 53 -14.07 5.49 -8.02
C THR A 53 -12.92 4.52 -7.73
N HIS A 54 -12.55 3.72 -8.74
CA HIS A 54 -11.31 2.94 -8.71
C HIS A 54 -10.12 3.87 -8.84
N VAL A 55 -9.21 3.88 -7.86
CA VAL A 55 -8.09 4.83 -7.80
C VAL A 55 -7.18 4.74 -9.03
N GLU A 56 -6.98 3.54 -9.56
CA GLU A 56 -6.08 3.31 -10.69
C GLU A 56 -6.65 3.70 -12.06
N THR A 57 -7.98 3.78 -12.20
CA THR A 57 -8.63 4.18 -13.47
C THR A 57 -9.31 5.53 -13.38
N GLY A 58 -9.66 6.00 -12.18
CA GLY A 58 -10.51 7.16 -11.97
C GLY A 58 -11.99 6.93 -12.28
N GLU A 59 -12.39 5.71 -12.63
CA GLU A 59 -13.75 5.39 -13.09
C GLU A 59 -14.60 4.76 -12.00
N MET A 60 -15.90 5.04 -12.04
CA MET A 60 -16.90 4.28 -11.28
C MET A 60 -17.18 2.97 -12.01
N LYS A 61 -16.93 1.83 -11.35
CA LYS A 61 -17.26 0.51 -11.89
C LYS A 61 -17.74 -0.42 -10.79
N LYS A 62 -19.07 -0.58 -10.69
CA LYS A 62 -19.71 -1.50 -9.75
C LYS A 62 -19.60 -2.95 -10.24
N ASP A 63 -19.14 -3.84 -9.37
CA ASP A 63 -19.13 -5.30 -9.58
C ASP A 63 -19.28 -6.00 -8.22
N LEU A 64 -20.48 -6.52 -7.95
CA LEU A 64 -20.77 -7.13 -6.66
C LEU A 64 -20.01 -8.44 -6.41
N LYS A 65 -19.56 -9.14 -7.45
CA LYS A 65 -18.76 -10.35 -7.27
C LYS A 65 -17.38 -9.99 -6.74
N GLU A 66 -16.75 -8.97 -7.32
CA GLU A 66 -15.47 -8.45 -6.86
C GLU A 66 -15.57 -7.80 -5.48
N ALA A 67 -16.64 -7.02 -5.22
CA ALA A 67 -16.89 -6.47 -3.90
C ALA A 67 -16.99 -7.57 -2.83
N LYS A 68 -17.73 -8.65 -3.12
CA LYS A 68 -17.84 -9.78 -2.19
C LYS A 68 -16.49 -10.43 -1.93
N LEU A 69 -15.69 -10.65 -2.98
CA LEU A 69 -14.37 -11.25 -2.85
C LEU A 69 -13.45 -10.41 -1.95
N ALA A 70 -13.44 -9.08 -2.13
CA ALA A 70 -12.67 -8.16 -1.29
C ALA A 70 -13.14 -8.21 0.18
N ILE A 71 -14.45 -8.23 0.43
CA ILE A 71 -15.03 -8.30 1.78
C ILE A 71 -14.69 -9.63 2.48
N ASP A 72 -14.82 -10.75 1.77
CA ASP A 72 -14.48 -12.07 2.32
C ASP A 72 -12.98 -12.17 2.63
N ALA A 73 -12.12 -11.67 1.72
CA ALA A 73 -10.68 -11.63 1.93
C ALA A 73 -10.29 -10.72 3.11
N TYR A 74 -10.92 -9.55 3.23
CA TYR A 74 -10.74 -8.65 4.37
C TYR A 74 -11.10 -9.36 5.68
N ALA A 75 -12.25 -10.04 5.73
CA ALA A 75 -12.67 -10.78 6.92
C ALA A 75 -11.69 -11.89 7.30
N ALA A 76 -11.22 -12.68 6.33
CA ALA A 76 -10.25 -13.74 6.56
C ALA A 76 -8.91 -13.19 7.08
N LEU A 77 -8.45 -12.06 6.52
CA LEU A 77 -7.21 -11.43 6.93
C LEU A 77 -7.32 -10.76 8.30
N TYR A 78 -8.46 -10.14 8.61
CA TYR A 78 -8.74 -9.61 9.94
C TYR A 78 -8.66 -10.71 11.01
N GLU A 79 -9.24 -11.87 10.76
CA GLU A 79 -9.18 -13.02 11.67
C GLU A 79 -7.74 -13.49 11.94
N LEU A 80 -6.85 -13.38 10.95
CA LEU A 80 -5.43 -13.72 11.09
C LEU A 80 -4.67 -12.73 12.00
N ILE A 81 -5.02 -11.44 11.97
CA ILE A 81 -4.24 -10.38 12.64
C ILE A 81 -4.88 -9.84 13.92
N LYS A 82 -6.14 -10.17 14.23
CA LYS A 82 -6.89 -9.54 15.33
C LYS A 82 -6.26 -9.70 16.71
N ASN A 83 -5.38 -10.69 16.90
CA ASN A 83 -4.65 -10.92 18.16
C ASN A 83 -3.25 -10.26 18.16
N GLU A 84 -2.81 -9.71 17.02
CA GLU A 84 -1.53 -9.03 16.80
C GLU A 84 -1.69 -7.50 16.79
N ILE A 85 -2.90 -6.99 17.05
CA ILE A 85 -3.25 -5.57 17.02
C ILE A 85 -3.91 -5.15 18.34
N GLY A 86 -3.86 -3.85 18.64
CA GLY A 86 -4.52 -3.28 19.83
C GLY A 86 -6.03 -3.17 19.68
N ASP A 87 -6.72 -2.95 20.80
CA ASP A 87 -8.19 -2.90 20.86
C ASP A 87 -8.81 -1.79 19.99
N GLU A 88 -8.14 -0.64 19.87
CA GLU A 88 -8.61 0.47 19.04
C GLU A 88 -8.61 0.09 17.55
N GLU A 89 -7.49 -0.45 17.07
CA GLU A 89 -7.35 -0.95 15.71
C GLU A 89 -8.40 -2.03 15.43
N LYS A 90 -8.58 -2.95 16.37
CA LYS A 90 -9.57 -4.03 16.28
C LYS A 90 -10.99 -3.47 16.07
N LYS A 91 -11.41 -2.52 16.91
CA LYS A 91 -12.73 -1.87 16.80
C LYS A 91 -12.89 -1.14 15.47
N HIS A 92 -11.84 -0.49 14.99
CA HIS A 92 -11.86 0.19 13.69
C HIS A 92 -12.09 -0.80 12.54
N LEU A 93 -11.30 -1.87 12.47
CA LEU A 93 -11.42 -2.88 11.40
C LEU A 93 -12.77 -3.62 11.46
N GLU A 94 -13.30 -3.88 12.65
CA GLU A 94 -14.65 -4.45 12.84
C GLU A 94 -15.76 -3.52 12.33
N LEU A 95 -15.63 -2.21 12.56
CA LEU A 95 -16.56 -1.21 12.05
C LEU A 95 -16.52 -1.13 10.52
N VAL A 96 -15.33 -1.11 9.92
CA VAL A 96 -15.15 -1.16 8.46
C VAL A 96 -15.83 -2.39 7.88
N LEU A 97 -15.53 -3.59 8.40
CA LEU A 97 -16.11 -4.84 7.92
C LEU A 97 -17.64 -4.86 8.05
N SER A 98 -18.17 -4.33 9.15
CA SER A 98 -19.62 -4.23 9.37
C SER A 98 -20.28 -3.32 8.33
N ASN A 99 -19.69 -2.16 8.06
CA ASN A 99 -20.19 -1.21 7.06
C ASN A 99 -20.14 -1.78 5.65
N LEU A 100 -19.04 -2.44 5.27
CA LEU A 100 -18.90 -3.07 3.96
C LEU A 100 -19.97 -4.15 3.74
N ARG A 101 -20.20 -5.02 4.74
CA ARG A 101 -21.23 -6.06 4.66
C ARG A 101 -22.64 -5.50 4.56
N LEU A 102 -22.94 -4.46 5.34
CA LEU A 102 -24.23 -3.78 5.32
C LEU A 102 -24.51 -3.16 3.94
N ASN A 103 -23.53 -2.48 3.35
CA ASN A 103 -23.69 -1.90 2.02
C ASN A 103 -23.75 -2.97 0.94
N PHE A 104 -23.00 -4.06 1.04
CA PHE A 104 -23.12 -5.18 0.11
C PHE A 104 -24.53 -5.78 0.07
N VAL A 105 -25.17 -5.94 1.23
CA VAL A 105 -26.57 -6.42 1.29
C VAL A 105 -27.51 -5.42 0.63
N LYS A 106 -27.40 -4.13 0.95
CA LYS A 106 -28.22 -3.07 0.34
C LYS A 106 -28.09 -3.02 -1.17
N GLU A 107 -26.88 -3.17 -1.70
CA GLU A 107 -26.62 -3.10 -3.14
C GLU A 107 -27.05 -4.36 -3.91
N LYS A 108 -27.36 -5.45 -3.19
CA LYS A 108 -27.85 -6.73 -3.74
C LYS A 108 -29.39 -6.77 -3.85
N GLU A 109 -30.09 -5.96 -3.06
CA GLU A 109 -31.56 -5.79 -3.13
C GLU A 109 -31.98 -5.00 -4.36
#